data_AF-A0A7X7F6U1-F1
#
_entry.id   AF-A0A7X7F6U1-F1
#
_cell.length_a   1.000
_cell.length_b   1.000
_cell.length_c   1.000
_cell.angle_alpha   90.00
_cell.angle_beta   90.00
_cell.angle_gamma   90.00
#
_symmetry.space_group_name_H-M   'P 1'
#
loop_
_entity.id
_entity.type
_entity.pdbx_description
1 polymer ?
#
loop_
_entity_poly.entity_id
_entity_poly.type
_entity_poly.pdbx_seq_one_letter_code
_entity_poly.pdbx_strand_id
1 'polypeptide(L)'
;MRYETEKQLAARAKALGDSAAADALPDLLGLCQSASPLARRLAASAIGKLAGIVDAGAAVAALKPMLGDVHPQVRQYAAKALGTYGLAAESALPALRDMLRNPVEADYVKRSVTAAGLAIKAAMEIAARQRAETCRRCGRTVEPDEYARSQRFFQRTLCDVCFDQTSTERRNFETAVEDKKKLRTLAGTLVQSDGERRIADWLAANAIAYRYDARLRIVEGFQIRPDFYLPEYDVYIEYWGMDTPRYKAGMYLKQDLYMHAGKRLISLYPEDKTRLDDILAPKLAQFGRRENHPASHIKPASP
;
A
#
# COMPACT_ATOMS: atom_id res chain seq x y z
N MET A 1 -0.72 45.12 31.86
CA MET A 1 -1.43 44.89 30.58
C MET A 1 -1.20 43.49 29.99
N ARG A 2 -0.06 43.15 29.34
CA ARG A 2 0.13 41.83 28.67
C ARG A 2 -0.01 40.62 29.62
N TYR A 3 0.54 40.71 30.83
CA TYR A 3 0.44 39.67 31.87
C TYR A 3 -1.00 39.43 32.36
N GLU A 4 -1.79 40.50 32.52
CA GLU A 4 -3.20 40.38 32.92
C GLU A 4 -4.04 39.71 31.84
N THR A 5 -3.77 40.01 30.57
CA THR A 5 -4.44 39.38 29.43
C THR A 5 -4.13 37.88 29.37
N GLU A 6 -2.88 37.47 29.60
CA GLU A 6 -2.52 36.04 29.66
C GLU A 6 -3.23 35.30 30.80
N LYS A 7 -3.33 35.93 31.98
CA LYS A 7 -4.02 35.37 33.15
C LYS A 7 -5.52 35.23 32.90
N GLN A 8 -6.13 36.20 32.23
CA GLN A 8 -7.55 36.14 31.83
C GLN A 8 -7.83 35.03 30.82
N LEU A 9 -6.99 34.87 29.80
CA LEU A 9 -7.13 33.80 28.81
C LEU A 9 -6.97 32.41 29.43
N ALA A 10 -6.01 32.26 30.35
CA ALA A 10 -5.83 31.03 31.11
C ALA A 10 -7.04 30.72 32.01
N ALA A 11 -7.58 31.74 32.71
CA ALA A 11 -8.78 31.57 33.53
C ALA A 11 -10.00 31.18 32.69
N ARG A 12 -10.16 31.77 31.50
CA ARG A 12 -11.21 31.39 30.54
C ARG A 12 -11.08 29.93 30.09
N ALA A 13 -9.89 29.50 29.67
CA ALA A 13 -9.64 28.11 29.27
C ALA A 13 -10.00 27.12 30.40
N LYS A 14 -9.62 27.46 31.64
CA LYS A 14 -9.94 26.64 32.81
C LYS A 14 -11.45 26.57 33.05
N ALA A 15 -12.14 27.71 33.07
CA ALA A 15 -13.58 27.77 33.30
C ALA A 15 -14.37 26.96 32.24
N LEU A 16 -13.99 27.08 30.97
CA LEU A 16 -14.56 26.30 29.87
C LEU A 16 -14.30 24.79 30.01
N GLY A 17 -13.12 24.40 30.51
CA GLY A 17 -12.81 23.00 30.75
C GLY A 17 -13.51 22.41 31.99
N ASP A 18 -13.82 23.25 32.99
CA ASP A 18 -14.50 22.83 34.22
C ASP A 18 -16.02 22.78 34.05
N SER A 19 -16.59 23.51 33.08
CA SER A 19 -18.02 23.39 32.73
C SER A 19 -18.37 22.05 32.08
N ALA A 20 -17.38 21.36 31.49
CA ALA A 20 -17.56 20.13 30.73
C ALA A 20 -18.65 20.20 29.64
N ALA A 21 -18.93 21.41 29.13
CA ALA A 21 -19.99 21.66 28.17
C ALA A 21 -19.47 21.50 26.73
N ALA A 22 -20.23 20.80 25.88
CA ALA A 22 -19.81 20.54 24.50
C ALA A 22 -19.73 21.80 23.63
N ASP A 23 -20.56 22.80 23.93
CA ASP A 23 -20.56 24.13 23.30
C ASP A 23 -19.33 24.98 23.62
N ALA A 24 -18.50 24.57 24.59
CA ALA A 24 -17.23 25.21 24.89
C ALA A 24 -16.15 24.91 23.83
N LEU A 25 -16.37 23.91 22.95
CA LEU A 25 -15.34 23.48 22.00
C LEU A 25 -14.83 24.61 21.09
N PRO A 26 -15.67 25.41 20.38
CA PRO A 26 -15.19 26.46 19.48
C PRO A 26 -14.24 27.46 20.16
N ASP A 27 -14.57 27.86 21.38
CA ASP A 27 -13.75 28.77 22.18
C ASP A 27 -12.41 28.13 22.56
N LEU A 28 -12.42 26.86 22.96
CA LEU A 28 -11.21 26.11 23.29
C LEU A 28 -10.31 25.92 22.06
N LEU A 29 -10.89 25.68 20.88
CA LEU A 29 -10.15 25.62 19.61
C LEU A 29 -9.44 26.95 19.32
N GLY A 30 -10.10 28.08 19.56
CA GLY A 30 -9.49 29.40 19.47
C GLY A 30 -8.32 29.59 20.44
N LEU A 31 -8.46 29.12 21.69
CA LEU A 31 -7.41 29.22 22.72
C LEU A 31 -6.19 28.34 22.43
N CYS A 32 -6.31 27.30 21.59
CA CYS A 32 -5.17 26.50 21.13
C CYS A 32 -4.14 27.32 20.31
N GLN A 33 -4.57 28.44 19.73
CA GLN A 33 -3.70 29.36 18.97
C GLN A 33 -3.32 30.62 19.77
N SER A 34 -3.62 30.65 21.08
CA SER A 34 -3.33 31.80 21.92
C SER A 34 -1.83 32.10 21.98
N ALA A 35 -1.46 33.38 22.06
CA ALA A 35 -0.09 33.78 22.39
C ALA A 35 0.36 33.29 23.78
N SER A 36 -0.59 33.10 24.71
CA SER A 36 -0.32 32.62 26.07
C SER A 36 -0.08 31.11 26.07
N PRO A 37 1.12 30.62 26.43
CA PRO A 37 1.38 29.18 26.52
C PRO A 37 0.57 28.51 27.63
N LEU A 38 0.24 29.25 28.68
CA LEU A 38 -0.63 28.77 29.75
C LEU A 38 -2.06 28.54 29.22
N ALA A 39 -2.58 29.46 28.42
CA ALA A 39 -3.89 29.30 27.80
C ALA A 39 -3.92 28.11 26.83
N ARG A 40 -2.90 27.96 25.97
CA ARG A 40 -2.79 26.80 25.06
C ARG A 40 -2.76 25.48 25.82
N ARG A 41 -1.92 25.37 26.87
CA ARG A 41 -1.84 24.18 27.72
C ARG A 41 -3.19 23.83 28.35
N LEU A 42 -3.89 24.84 28.90
CA LEU A 42 -5.20 24.64 29.54
C LEU A 42 -6.28 24.28 28.52
N ALA A 43 -6.23 24.86 27.33
CA ALA A 43 -7.12 24.51 26.23
C ALA A 43 -6.95 23.05 25.82
N ALA A 44 -5.71 22.57 25.61
CA ALA A 44 -5.46 21.16 25.33
C ALA A 44 -5.98 20.25 26.45
N SER A 45 -5.75 20.63 27.72
CA SER A 45 -6.27 19.87 28.86
C SER A 45 -7.79 19.80 28.88
N ALA A 46 -8.48 20.91 28.58
CA ALA A 46 -9.94 21.00 28.56
C ALA A 46 -10.51 20.16 27.41
N ILE A 47 -9.97 20.29 26.20
CA ILE A 47 -10.37 19.48 25.03
C ILE A 47 -10.20 17.98 25.31
N GLY A 48 -9.14 17.58 26.01
CA GLY A 48 -8.96 16.18 26.42
C GLY A 48 -10.04 15.66 27.37
N LYS A 49 -10.56 16.50 28.28
CA LYS A 49 -11.69 16.16 29.18
C LYS A 49 -13.01 16.04 28.44
N LEU A 50 -13.17 16.76 27.32
CA LEU A 50 -14.36 16.71 26.48
C LEU A 50 -14.37 15.52 25.50
N ALA A 51 -13.36 14.65 25.54
CA ALA A 51 -13.34 13.46 24.70
C ALA A 51 -14.59 12.59 24.94
N GLY A 52 -15.27 12.22 23.86
CA GLY A 52 -16.51 11.45 23.89
C GLY A 52 -17.81 12.26 23.91
N ILE A 53 -17.74 13.58 24.13
CA ILE A 53 -18.92 14.47 24.09
C ILE A 53 -18.86 15.54 23.00
N VAL A 54 -17.67 15.81 22.44
CA VAL A 54 -17.49 16.76 21.34
C VAL A 54 -17.03 16.07 20.05
N ASP A 55 -17.09 16.80 18.93
CA ASP A 55 -16.57 16.32 17.66
C ASP A 55 -15.07 16.01 17.75
N ALA A 56 -14.75 14.72 17.62
CA ALA A 56 -13.38 14.22 17.72
C ALA A 56 -12.49 14.74 16.58
N GLY A 57 -13.06 14.95 15.38
CA GLY A 57 -12.32 15.43 14.22
C GLY A 57 -11.73 16.82 14.45
N ALA A 58 -12.57 17.78 14.84
CA ALA A 58 -12.17 19.16 15.13
C ALA A 58 -11.18 19.22 16.31
N ALA A 59 -11.44 18.46 17.37
CA ALA A 59 -10.55 18.40 18.53
C ALA A 59 -9.15 17.88 18.16
N VAL A 60 -9.08 16.73 17.46
CA VAL A 60 -7.80 16.15 17.03
C VAL A 60 -7.07 17.07 16.06
N ALA A 61 -7.78 17.72 15.14
CA ALA A 61 -7.20 18.67 14.18
C ALA A 61 -6.53 19.86 14.87
N ALA A 62 -7.11 20.39 15.96
CA ALA A 62 -6.51 21.48 16.73
C ALA A 62 -5.39 21.02 17.67
N LEU A 63 -5.48 19.82 18.26
CA LEU A 63 -4.46 19.29 19.17
C LEU A 63 -3.18 18.86 18.45
N LYS A 64 -3.28 18.31 17.24
CA LYS A 64 -2.13 17.75 16.50
C LYS A 64 -1.00 18.77 16.27
N PRO A 65 -1.25 20.01 15.81
CA PRO A 65 -0.21 21.04 15.67
C PRO A 65 0.49 21.39 17.00
N MET A 66 -0.21 21.28 18.14
CA MET A 66 0.33 21.62 19.46
C MET A 66 1.41 20.64 19.94
N LEU A 67 1.56 19.48 19.30
CA LEU A 67 2.70 18.58 19.51
C LEU A 67 4.03 19.23 19.07
N GLY A 68 3.99 20.22 18.19
CA GLY A 68 5.15 21.02 17.77
C GLY A 68 5.33 22.33 18.55
N ASP A 69 4.58 22.55 19.64
CA ASP A 69 4.64 23.81 20.38
C ASP A 69 6.03 24.09 20.96
N VAL A 70 6.41 25.37 21.00
CA VAL A 70 7.70 25.80 21.60
C VAL A 70 7.82 25.42 23.08
N HIS A 71 6.71 25.39 23.82
CA HIS A 71 6.69 25.08 25.24
C HIS A 71 6.44 23.58 25.52
N PRO A 72 7.37 22.89 26.21
CA PRO A 72 7.24 21.46 26.51
C PRO A 72 5.96 21.06 27.24
N GLN A 73 5.46 21.91 28.14
CA GLN A 73 4.19 21.64 28.83
C GLN A 73 2.98 21.66 27.90
N VAL A 74 2.97 22.49 26.86
CA VAL A 74 1.88 22.49 25.87
C VAL A 74 1.91 21.17 25.09
N ARG A 75 3.10 20.75 24.64
CA ARG A 75 3.29 19.46 23.95
C ARG A 75 2.84 18.27 24.79
N GLN A 76 3.18 18.28 26.09
CA GLN A 76 2.75 17.24 27.04
C GLN A 76 1.23 17.10 27.09
N TYR A 77 0.51 18.22 27.25
CA TYR A 77 -0.95 18.19 27.39
C TYR A 77 -1.65 17.92 26.07
N ALA A 78 -1.10 18.36 24.94
CA ALA A 78 -1.57 17.96 23.62
C ALA A 78 -1.48 16.45 23.42
N ALA A 79 -0.36 15.82 23.77
CA ALA A 79 -0.20 14.38 23.70
C ALA A 79 -1.20 13.64 24.62
N LYS A 80 -1.34 14.07 25.88
CA LYS A 80 -2.33 13.49 26.79
C LYS A 80 -3.75 13.57 26.24
N ALA A 81 -4.15 14.73 25.72
CA ALA A 81 -5.46 14.93 25.14
C ALA A 81 -5.68 14.05 23.90
N LEU A 82 -4.72 13.96 22.97
CA LEU A 82 -4.83 13.06 21.82
C LEU A 82 -5.02 11.60 22.24
N GLY A 83 -4.39 11.17 23.33
CA GLY A 83 -4.59 9.83 23.88
C GLY A 83 -6.03 9.52 24.31
N THR A 84 -6.82 10.53 24.73
CA THR A 84 -8.21 10.33 25.15
C THR A 84 -9.17 10.19 23.96
N TYR A 85 -8.78 10.64 22.77
CA TYR A 85 -9.57 10.49 21.53
C TYR A 85 -9.38 9.11 20.85
N GLY A 86 -8.47 8.26 21.35
CA GLY A 86 -8.30 6.88 20.90
C GLY A 86 -8.16 6.76 19.38
N LEU A 87 -9.03 5.96 18.75
CA LEU A 87 -9.01 5.70 17.29
C LEU A 87 -9.06 6.99 16.46
N ALA A 88 -9.83 8.00 16.88
CA ALA A 88 -9.96 9.25 16.13
C ALA A 88 -8.63 10.02 16.03
N ALA A 89 -7.69 9.77 16.94
CA ALA A 89 -6.36 10.37 16.94
C ALA A 89 -5.29 9.56 16.17
N GLU A 90 -5.66 8.52 15.41
CA GLU A 90 -4.74 7.72 14.60
C GLU A 90 -3.78 8.59 13.75
N SER A 91 -4.32 9.65 13.14
CA SER A 91 -3.54 10.56 12.28
C SER A 91 -2.42 11.32 13.00
N ALA A 92 -2.38 11.30 14.34
CA ALA A 92 -1.34 11.92 15.16
C ALA A 92 -0.15 10.99 15.46
N LEU A 93 -0.26 9.68 15.20
CA LEU A 93 0.79 8.70 15.48
C LEU A 93 2.18 9.04 14.87
N PRO A 94 2.28 9.56 13.63
CA PRO A 94 3.58 9.99 13.08
C PRO A 94 4.22 11.11 13.92
N ALA A 95 3.46 12.15 14.27
CA ALA A 95 3.96 13.27 15.07
C ALA A 95 4.39 12.84 16.48
N LEU A 96 3.61 11.96 17.13
CA LEU A 96 3.98 11.37 18.42
C LEU A 96 5.29 10.57 18.31
N ARG A 97 5.48 9.80 17.23
CA ARG A 97 6.73 9.05 16.98
C ARG A 97 7.91 10.00 16.80
N ASP A 98 7.74 11.11 16.09
CA ASP A 98 8.81 12.09 15.88
C ASP A 98 9.24 12.75 17.19
N MET A 99 8.30 13.06 18.09
CA MET A 99 8.61 13.55 19.43
C MET A 99 9.42 12.56 20.28
N LEU A 100 9.16 11.25 20.18
CA LEU A 100 9.95 10.23 20.89
C LEU A 100 11.38 10.14 20.37
N ARG A 101 11.58 10.39 19.07
CA ARG A 101 12.90 10.41 18.43
C ARG A 101 13.68 11.68 18.73
N ASN A 102 13.00 12.75 19.15
CA ASN A 102 13.65 14.01 19.47
C ASN A 102 14.54 13.86 20.73
N PRO A 103 15.89 14.02 20.60
CA PRO A 103 16.79 13.82 21.72
C PRO A 103 16.63 14.88 22.82
N VAL A 104 16.23 16.10 22.47
CA VAL A 104 16.07 17.22 23.43
C VAL A 104 14.68 17.32 24.05
N GLU A 105 13.75 16.45 23.65
CA GLU A 105 12.42 16.43 24.24
C GLU A 105 12.47 15.96 25.70
N ALA A 106 11.75 16.65 26.57
CA ALA A 106 11.79 16.39 28.01
C ALA A 106 11.15 15.03 28.35
N ASP A 107 11.74 14.30 29.31
CA ASP A 107 11.33 12.93 29.62
C ASP A 107 9.85 12.82 30.04
N TYR A 108 9.33 13.82 30.77
CA TYR A 108 7.92 13.83 31.17
C TYR A 108 6.96 14.01 29.98
N VAL A 109 7.42 14.69 28.91
CA VAL A 109 6.69 14.81 27.65
C VAL A 109 6.74 13.46 26.94
N LYS A 110 7.93 12.84 26.81
CA LYS A 110 8.10 11.51 26.22
C LYS A 110 7.21 10.46 26.88
N ARG A 111 7.11 10.44 28.22
CA ARG A 111 6.17 9.54 28.94
C ARG A 111 4.71 9.73 28.50
N SER A 112 4.29 10.98 28.35
CA SER A 112 2.92 11.31 27.92
C SER A 112 2.66 10.93 26.46
N VAL A 113 3.66 11.14 25.59
CA VAL A 113 3.64 10.75 24.17
C VAL A 113 3.57 9.23 24.02
N THR A 114 4.36 8.48 24.79
CA THR A 114 4.31 7.01 24.81
C THR A 114 2.93 6.52 25.24
N ALA A 115 2.39 7.05 26.35
CA ALA A 115 1.07 6.67 26.84
C ALA A 115 -0.02 6.94 25.79
N ALA A 116 -0.01 8.12 25.15
CA ALA A 116 -0.95 8.46 24.10
C ALA A 116 -0.83 7.51 22.89
N GLY A 117 0.39 7.22 22.42
CA GLY A 117 0.62 6.31 21.31
C GLY A 117 0.15 4.88 21.61
N LEU A 118 0.32 4.40 22.85
CA LEU A 118 -0.19 3.09 23.28
C LEU A 118 -1.73 3.08 23.32
N ALA A 119 -2.36 4.12 23.87
CA ALA A 119 -3.81 4.22 23.93
C ALA A 119 -4.47 4.23 22.54
N ILE A 120 -3.90 5.01 21.61
CA ILE A 120 -4.39 5.09 20.22
C ILE A 120 -4.27 3.72 19.53
N LYS A 121 -3.11 3.06 19.65
CA LYS A 121 -2.90 1.72 19.06
C LYS A 121 -3.84 0.67 19.65
N ALA A 122 -4.04 0.66 20.97
CA ALA A 122 -4.97 -0.26 21.60
C ALA A 122 -6.41 -0.05 21.09
N ALA A 123 -6.83 1.21 20.90
CA ALA A 123 -8.14 1.52 20.30
C ALA A 123 -8.23 1.05 18.84
N MET A 124 -7.16 1.18 18.05
CA MET A 124 -7.10 0.63 16.69
C MET A 124 -7.22 -0.90 16.67
N GLU A 125 -6.54 -1.61 17.59
CA GLU A 125 -6.62 -3.06 17.70
C GLU A 125 -8.03 -3.52 18.10
N ILE A 126 -8.69 -2.83 19.03
CA ILE A 126 -10.07 -3.12 19.43
C ILE A 126 -11.01 -2.91 18.24
N ALA A 127 -10.88 -1.80 17.52
CA ALA A 127 -11.70 -1.51 16.34
C ALA A 127 -11.45 -2.52 15.21
N ALA A 128 -10.21 -2.98 15.01
CA ALA A 128 -9.87 -4.01 14.05
C ALA A 128 -10.49 -5.37 14.42
N ARG A 129 -10.45 -5.76 15.70
CA ARG A 129 -11.09 -7.00 16.19
C ARG A 129 -12.62 -6.98 16.03
N GLN A 130 -13.25 -5.82 16.15
CA GLN A 130 -14.69 -5.68 15.94
C GLN A 130 -15.10 -5.78 14.46
N ARG A 131 -14.15 -5.61 13.53
CA ARG A 131 -14.37 -5.77 12.09
C ARG A 131 -14.11 -7.23 11.71
N ALA A 132 -15.03 -8.10 12.11
CA ALA A 132 -14.95 -9.53 11.79
C ALA A 132 -15.04 -9.75 10.27
N GLU A 133 -13.88 -9.95 9.64
CA GLU A 133 -13.78 -10.34 8.24
C GLU A 133 -13.78 -11.87 8.15
N THR A 134 -14.36 -12.43 7.10
CA THR A 134 -14.42 -13.88 6.90
C THR A 134 -13.51 -14.33 5.77
N CYS A 135 -12.89 -15.49 5.96
CA CYS A 135 -12.04 -16.12 4.98
C CYS A 135 -12.88 -16.45 3.74
N ARG A 136 -12.52 -15.90 2.59
CA ARG A 136 -13.25 -16.14 1.34
C ARG A 136 -13.12 -17.58 0.81
N ARG A 137 -12.33 -18.43 1.45
CA ARG A 137 -12.14 -19.85 1.05
C ARG A 137 -12.90 -20.81 1.98
N CYS A 138 -12.83 -20.61 3.30
CA CYS A 138 -13.42 -21.53 4.27
C CYS A 138 -14.50 -20.91 5.18
N GLY A 139 -14.75 -19.60 5.08
CA GLY A 139 -15.78 -18.90 5.85
C GLY A 139 -15.44 -18.59 7.30
N ARG A 140 -14.31 -19.09 7.83
CA ARG A 140 -13.86 -18.79 9.22
C ARG A 140 -13.58 -17.30 9.40
N THR A 141 -13.89 -16.75 10.57
CA THR A 141 -13.42 -15.42 10.99
C THR A 141 -11.91 -15.33 10.92
N VAL A 142 -11.42 -14.22 10.39
CA VAL A 142 -10.01 -13.94 10.13
C VAL A 142 -9.53 -12.90 11.13
N GLU A 143 -8.42 -13.17 11.80
CA GLU A 143 -7.82 -12.19 12.71
C GLU A 143 -7.22 -11.01 11.91
N PRO A 144 -7.10 -9.80 12.50
CA PRO A 144 -6.60 -8.62 11.78
C PRO A 144 -5.26 -8.81 11.07
N ASP A 145 -4.34 -9.57 11.69
CA ASP A 145 -3.02 -9.87 11.10
C ASP A 145 -3.11 -10.84 9.92
N GLU A 146 -4.00 -11.84 9.99
CA GLU A 146 -4.29 -12.76 8.89
C GLU A 146 -4.94 -12.00 7.72
N TYR A 147 -5.85 -11.06 8.01
CA TYR A 147 -6.47 -10.18 7.03
C TYR A 147 -5.42 -9.32 6.34
N ALA A 148 -4.60 -8.58 7.10
CA ALA A 148 -3.58 -7.70 6.56
C ALA A 148 -2.57 -8.46 5.69
N ARG A 149 -2.14 -9.65 6.14
CA ARG A 149 -1.22 -10.51 5.39
C ARG A 149 -1.87 -11.04 4.12
N SER A 150 -3.06 -11.62 4.19
CA SER A 150 -3.74 -12.19 3.03
C SER A 150 -4.09 -11.14 1.98
N GLN A 151 -4.50 -9.94 2.39
CA GLN A 151 -4.71 -8.80 1.51
C GLN A 151 -3.42 -8.36 0.81
N ARG A 152 -2.29 -8.27 1.52
CA ARG A 152 -1.00 -7.89 0.94
C ARG A 152 -0.52 -8.88 -0.12
N PHE A 153 -0.61 -10.18 0.14
CA PHE A 153 -0.06 -11.21 -0.77
C PHE A 153 -1.03 -11.55 -1.90
N PHE A 154 -2.30 -11.75 -1.56
CA PHE A 154 -3.30 -12.33 -2.46
C PHE A 154 -4.41 -11.35 -2.84
N GLN A 155 -4.50 -10.16 -2.23
CA GLN A 155 -5.63 -9.22 -2.41
C GLN A 155 -6.98 -9.90 -2.17
N ARG A 156 -6.99 -10.88 -1.27
CA ARG A 156 -8.14 -11.70 -0.91
C ARG A 156 -8.04 -12.05 0.56
N THR A 157 -9.12 -11.90 1.30
CA THR A 157 -9.19 -12.29 2.71
C THR A 157 -9.10 -13.81 2.84
N LEU A 158 -8.05 -14.30 3.47
CA LEU A 158 -7.81 -15.71 3.77
C LEU A 158 -7.34 -15.84 5.22
N CYS A 159 -7.79 -16.88 5.93
CA CYS A 159 -7.17 -17.32 7.18
C CYS A 159 -5.84 -18.02 6.91
N ASP A 160 -5.06 -18.29 7.95
CA ASP A 160 -3.70 -18.81 7.81
C ASP A 160 -3.61 -20.17 7.13
N VAL A 161 -4.52 -21.08 7.48
CA VAL A 161 -4.57 -22.41 6.84
C VAL A 161 -4.81 -22.28 5.33
N CYS A 162 -5.77 -21.43 4.94
CA CYS A 162 -6.07 -21.22 3.52
C CYS A 162 -4.97 -20.43 2.80
N PHE A 163 -4.30 -19.51 3.49
CA PHE A 163 -3.14 -18.79 2.99
C PHE A 163 -1.99 -19.74 2.65
N ASP A 164 -1.65 -20.66 3.56
CA ASP A 164 -0.56 -21.62 3.38
C ASP A 164 -0.85 -22.63 2.26
N GLN A 165 -2.10 -23.10 2.18
CA GLN A 165 -2.56 -23.94 1.09
C GLN A 165 -2.43 -23.22 -0.25
N THR A 166 -2.93 -21.99 -0.37
CA THR A 166 -2.83 -21.20 -1.61
C THR A 166 -1.37 -20.88 -1.96
N SER A 167 -0.52 -20.62 -0.98
CA SER A 167 0.91 -20.41 -1.18
C SER A 167 1.60 -21.66 -1.72
N THR A 168 1.25 -22.83 -1.18
CA THR A 168 1.78 -24.13 -1.60
C THR A 168 1.30 -24.49 -3.01
N GLU A 169 0.00 -24.36 -3.28
CA GLU A 169 -0.60 -24.56 -4.61
C GLU A 169 0.11 -23.70 -5.66
N ARG A 170 0.36 -22.42 -5.35
CA ARG A 170 1.06 -21.49 -6.24
C ARG A 170 2.51 -21.90 -6.49
N ARG A 171 3.23 -22.33 -5.44
CA ARG A 171 4.61 -22.81 -5.56
C ARG A 171 4.68 -24.08 -6.41
N ASN A 172 3.79 -25.03 -6.18
CA ASN A 172 3.74 -26.27 -6.97
C ASN A 172 3.43 -25.98 -8.43
N PHE A 173 2.53 -25.05 -8.71
CA PHE A 173 2.26 -24.58 -10.07
C PHE A 173 3.47 -23.93 -10.71
N GLU A 174 4.25 -23.11 -9.98
CA GLU A 174 5.51 -22.53 -10.46
C GLU A 174 6.51 -23.59 -10.87
N THR A 175 6.77 -24.54 -9.98
CA THR A 175 7.69 -25.65 -10.26
C THR A 175 7.24 -26.42 -11.49
N ALA A 176 5.95 -26.76 -11.59
CA ALA A 176 5.42 -27.46 -12.76
C ALA A 176 5.52 -26.66 -14.07
N VAL A 177 5.52 -25.33 -14.02
CA VAL A 177 5.76 -24.48 -15.20
C VAL A 177 7.25 -24.47 -15.58
N GLU A 178 8.15 -24.35 -14.62
CA GLU A 178 9.59 -24.39 -14.89
C GLU A 178 10.03 -25.77 -15.42
N ASP A 179 9.47 -26.87 -14.90
CA ASP A 179 9.76 -28.24 -15.37
C ASP A 179 9.36 -28.49 -16.83
N LYS A 180 8.43 -27.68 -17.38
CA LYS A 180 8.04 -27.75 -18.79
C LYS A 180 9.05 -27.07 -19.71
N LYS A 181 9.90 -26.18 -19.21
CA LYS A 181 10.89 -25.43 -20.00
C LYS A 181 12.11 -26.30 -20.29
N LYS A 182 12.11 -26.94 -21.47
CA LYS A 182 13.16 -27.90 -21.85
C LYS A 182 14.00 -27.44 -23.04
N LEU A 183 13.51 -26.47 -23.82
CA LEU A 183 14.16 -26.04 -25.04
C LEU A 183 15.02 -24.81 -24.77
N ARG A 184 16.29 -24.84 -25.20
CA ARG A 184 17.25 -23.74 -25.01
C ARG A 184 17.25 -22.81 -26.23
N THR A 185 17.15 -21.51 -25.99
CA THR A 185 17.32 -20.46 -27.02
C THR A 185 18.80 -20.19 -27.28
N LEU A 186 19.12 -19.46 -28.36
CA LEU A 186 20.49 -19.03 -28.67
C LEU A 186 21.08 -18.15 -27.56
N ALA A 187 20.25 -17.34 -26.92
CA ALA A 187 20.62 -16.52 -25.76
C ALA A 187 20.70 -17.31 -24.43
N GLY A 188 20.43 -18.63 -24.46
CA GLY A 188 20.58 -19.54 -23.32
C GLY A 188 19.33 -19.69 -22.42
N THR A 189 18.25 -18.96 -22.68
CA THR A 189 16.98 -19.05 -21.93
C THR A 189 16.27 -20.38 -22.21
N LEU A 190 15.68 -21.01 -21.18
CA LEU A 190 14.84 -22.19 -21.35
C LEU A 190 13.38 -21.78 -21.60
N VAL A 191 12.75 -22.33 -22.63
CA VAL A 191 11.36 -22.05 -23.04
C VAL A 191 10.55 -23.34 -23.23
N GLN A 192 9.22 -23.24 -23.26
CA GLN A 192 8.31 -24.40 -23.25
C GLN A 192 8.06 -25.00 -24.64
N SER A 193 8.14 -24.19 -25.70
CA SER A 193 7.78 -24.60 -27.06
C SER A 193 8.74 -24.08 -28.14
N ASP A 194 8.74 -24.72 -29.31
CA ASP A 194 9.56 -24.28 -30.45
C ASP A 194 9.09 -22.93 -31.01
N GLY A 195 7.82 -22.56 -30.84
CA GLY A 195 7.30 -21.24 -31.22
C GLY A 195 7.93 -20.13 -30.37
N GLU A 196 7.87 -20.27 -29.05
CA GLU A 196 8.52 -19.34 -28.11
C GLU A 196 10.03 -19.27 -28.34
N ARG A 197 10.69 -20.41 -28.62
CA ARG A 197 12.13 -20.42 -28.91
C ARG A 197 12.47 -19.53 -30.10
N ARG A 198 11.74 -19.67 -31.21
CA ARG A 198 11.94 -18.86 -32.41
C ARG A 198 11.66 -17.38 -32.17
N ILE A 199 10.61 -17.05 -31.41
CA ILE A 199 10.30 -15.66 -31.02
C ILE A 199 11.45 -15.08 -30.19
N ALA A 200 11.93 -15.82 -29.19
CA ALA A 200 13.05 -15.40 -28.34
C ALA A 200 14.34 -15.19 -29.15
N ASP A 201 14.67 -16.13 -30.04
CA ASP A 201 15.84 -16.05 -30.93
C ASP A 201 15.73 -14.83 -31.86
N TRP A 202 14.54 -14.56 -32.41
CA TRP A 202 14.27 -13.39 -33.26
C TRP A 202 14.42 -12.07 -32.50
N LEU A 203 13.85 -11.97 -31.29
CA LEU A 203 13.97 -10.77 -30.45
C LEU A 203 15.44 -10.49 -30.09
N ALA A 204 16.19 -11.54 -29.75
CA ALA A 204 17.62 -11.43 -29.44
C ALA A 204 18.43 -10.98 -30.67
N ALA A 205 18.18 -11.56 -31.85
CA ALA A 205 18.85 -11.20 -33.10
C ALA A 205 18.61 -9.73 -33.50
N ASN A 206 17.45 -9.18 -33.15
CA ASN A 206 17.08 -7.78 -33.40
C ASN A 206 17.46 -6.83 -32.24
N ALA A 207 18.22 -7.31 -31.25
CA ALA A 207 18.63 -6.55 -30.06
C ALA A 207 17.45 -5.88 -29.33
N ILE A 208 16.33 -6.60 -29.20
CA ILE A 208 15.14 -6.16 -28.45
C ILE A 208 15.17 -6.82 -27.08
N ALA A 209 15.24 -6.02 -26.02
CA ALA A 209 15.17 -6.56 -24.66
C ALA A 209 13.77 -7.13 -24.37
N TYR A 210 13.73 -8.30 -23.74
CA TYR A 210 12.49 -8.95 -23.37
C TYR A 210 12.58 -9.60 -21.98
N ARG A 211 11.41 -9.79 -21.37
CA ARG A 211 11.23 -10.65 -20.19
C ARG A 211 10.37 -11.83 -20.59
N TYR A 212 10.93 -13.03 -20.53
CA TYR A 212 10.21 -14.27 -20.82
C TYR A 212 9.42 -14.73 -19.60
N ASP A 213 8.18 -15.16 -19.82
CA ASP A 213 7.35 -15.84 -18.83
C ASP A 213 7.24 -15.06 -17.49
N ALA A 214 7.15 -13.72 -17.60
CA ALA A 214 7.19 -12.78 -16.49
C ALA A 214 5.78 -12.44 -16.02
N ARG A 215 5.51 -12.62 -14.73
CA ARG A 215 4.17 -12.42 -14.15
C ARG A 215 3.74 -10.96 -14.19
N LEU A 216 2.52 -10.74 -14.67
CA LEU A 216 1.84 -9.46 -14.60
C LEU A 216 0.62 -9.58 -13.68
N ARG A 217 0.57 -8.74 -12.65
CA ARG A 217 -0.63 -8.56 -11.84
C ARG A 217 -1.50 -7.52 -12.55
N ILE A 218 -2.71 -7.91 -12.94
CA ILE A 218 -3.71 -7.02 -13.53
C ILE A 218 -4.78 -6.68 -12.48
N VAL A 219 -5.84 -5.97 -12.88
CA VAL A 219 -6.91 -5.50 -11.99
C VAL A 219 -7.51 -6.65 -11.15
N GLU A 220 -7.89 -6.33 -9.90
CA GLU A 220 -8.48 -7.20 -8.86
C GLU A 220 -8.20 -8.71 -8.96
N GLY A 221 -7.09 -9.15 -8.34
CA GLY A 221 -6.88 -10.57 -8.02
C GLY A 221 -6.46 -11.48 -9.18
N PHE A 222 -6.48 -11.01 -10.44
CA PHE A 222 -6.03 -11.80 -11.59
C PHE A 222 -4.52 -11.60 -11.85
N GLN A 223 -3.79 -12.71 -11.99
CA GLN A 223 -2.41 -12.73 -12.47
C GLN A 223 -2.37 -13.39 -13.83
N ILE A 224 -1.83 -12.69 -14.82
CA ILE A 224 -1.57 -13.24 -16.14
C ILE A 224 -0.06 -13.44 -16.34
N ARG A 225 0.29 -14.48 -17.08
CA ARG A 225 1.68 -14.80 -17.41
C ARG A 225 1.83 -14.70 -18.94
N PRO A 226 2.27 -13.55 -19.47
CA PRO A 226 2.64 -13.43 -20.88
C PRO A 226 3.80 -14.33 -21.24
N ASP A 227 3.83 -14.78 -22.50
CA ASP A 227 5.02 -15.47 -23.04
C ASP A 227 6.20 -14.49 -23.08
N PHE A 228 5.97 -13.25 -23.56
CA PHE A 228 6.99 -12.20 -23.54
C PHE A 228 6.44 -10.83 -23.15
N TYR A 229 7.26 -10.05 -22.46
CA TYR A 229 7.07 -8.60 -22.29
C TYR A 229 8.27 -7.86 -22.85
N LEU A 230 8.02 -6.84 -23.68
CA LEU A 230 9.02 -5.99 -24.30
C LEU A 230 9.01 -4.60 -23.64
N PRO A 231 9.92 -4.31 -22.70
CA PRO A 231 9.90 -3.06 -21.94
C PRO A 231 10.04 -1.80 -22.81
N GLU A 232 10.84 -1.91 -23.89
CA GLU A 232 11.11 -0.81 -24.80
C GLU A 232 9.89 -0.38 -25.62
N TYR A 233 8.93 -1.28 -25.83
CA TYR A 233 7.68 -0.99 -26.54
C TYR A 233 6.48 -0.89 -25.59
N ASP A 234 6.65 -1.37 -24.35
CA ASP A 234 5.60 -1.66 -23.37
C ASP A 234 4.48 -2.50 -23.98
N VAL A 235 4.89 -3.58 -24.64
CA VAL A 235 4.03 -4.51 -25.38
C VAL A 235 4.24 -5.92 -24.84
N TYR A 236 3.16 -6.68 -24.78
CA TYR A 236 3.13 -8.09 -24.43
C TYR A 236 2.97 -8.93 -25.70
N ILE A 237 3.62 -10.09 -25.77
CA ILE A 237 3.45 -11.07 -26.85
C ILE A 237 2.90 -12.37 -26.27
N GLU A 238 1.92 -12.94 -26.96
CA GLU A 238 1.34 -14.26 -26.70
C GLU A 238 1.43 -15.13 -27.95
N TYR A 239 1.90 -16.36 -27.81
CA TYR A 239 1.94 -17.36 -28.86
C TYR A 239 0.88 -18.44 -28.64
N TRP A 240 -0.15 -18.44 -29.50
CA TRP A 240 -1.33 -19.29 -29.39
C TRP A 240 -1.14 -20.63 -30.10
N GLY A 241 -0.31 -21.50 -29.53
CA GLY A 241 0.17 -22.73 -30.17
C GLY A 241 -0.83 -23.89 -30.38
N MET A 242 -2.11 -23.75 -30.01
CA MET A 242 -3.12 -24.84 -30.12
C MET A 242 -4.44 -24.34 -30.71
N ASP A 243 -5.12 -25.18 -31.50
CA ASP A 243 -6.37 -24.81 -32.20
C ASP A 243 -7.63 -25.51 -31.65
N THR A 244 -7.61 -25.97 -30.40
CA THR A 244 -8.78 -26.67 -29.82
C THR A 244 -9.85 -25.68 -29.32
N PRO A 245 -11.16 -26.02 -29.38
CA PRO A 245 -12.23 -25.13 -28.90
C PRO A 245 -12.08 -24.68 -27.44
N ARG A 246 -11.67 -25.60 -26.55
CA ARG A 246 -11.40 -25.30 -25.13
C ARG A 246 -10.21 -24.34 -24.96
N TYR A 247 -9.21 -24.41 -25.83
CA TYR A 247 -8.07 -23.51 -25.83
C TYR A 247 -8.46 -22.10 -26.34
N LYS A 248 -9.30 -22.01 -27.39
CA LYS A 248 -9.82 -20.74 -27.90
C LYS A 248 -10.59 -19.95 -26.84
N ALA A 249 -11.39 -20.62 -26.01
CA ALA A 249 -12.07 -19.98 -24.89
C ALA A 249 -11.08 -19.31 -23.90
N GLY A 250 -9.98 -19.99 -23.58
CA GLY A 250 -8.91 -19.44 -22.73
C GLY A 250 -8.15 -18.29 -23.38
N MET A 251 -7.90 -18.39 -24.69
CA MET A 251 -7.29 -17.31 -25.49
C MET A 251 -8.13 -16.03 -25.43
N TYR A 252 -9.43 -16.12 -25.74
CA TYR A 252 -10.33 -14.95 -25.72
C TYR A 252 -10.42 -14.32 -24.33
N LEU A 253 -10.50 -15.13 -23.28
CA LEU A 253 -10.47 -14.62 -21.90
C LEU A 253 -9.18 -13.84 -21.61
N LYS A 254 -8.02 -14.36 -22.01
CA LYS A 254 -6.74 -13.70 -21.76
C LYS A 254 -6.63 -12.38 -22.56
N GLN A 255 -7.08 -12.37 -23.81
CA GLN A 255 -7.15 -11.14 -24.62
C GLN A 255 -8.06 -10.09 -23.99
N ASP A 256 -9.23 -10.48 -23.51
CA ASP A 256 -10.17 -9.60 -22.81
C ASP A 256 -9.56 -9.01 -21.53
N LEU A 257 -8.81 -9.80 -20.77
CA LEU A 257 -8.08 -9.34 -19.59
C LEU A 257 -6.99 -8.30 -19.92
N TYR A 258 -6.24 -8.49 -21.02
CA TYR A 258 -5.27 -7.48 -21.48
C TYR A 258 -5.96 -6.17 -21.88
N MET A 259 -7.08 -6.26 -22.59
CA MET A 259 -7.87 -5.11 -23.02
C MET A 259 -8.41 -4.31 -21.84
N HIS A 260 -9.08 -4.97 -20.88
CA HIS A 260 -9.60 -4.34 -19.67
C HIS A 260 -8.48 -3.73 -18.79
N ALA A 261 -7.28 -4.32 -18.81
CA ALA A 261 -6.12 -3.79 -18.10
C ALA A 261 -5.39 -2.66 -18.86
N GLY A 262 -5.87 -2.24 -20.04
CA GLY A 262 -5.25 -1.21 -20.87
C GLY A 262 -3.85 -1.57 -21.36
N LYS A 263 -3.56 -2.86 -21.55
CA LYS A 263 -2.25 -3.37 -21.95
C LYS A 263 -2.18 -3.65 -23.44
N ARG A 264 -1.04 -3.33 -24.06
CA ARG A 264 -0.79 -3.53 -25.50
C ARG A 264 -0.38 -4.98 -25.75
N LEU A 265 -1.09 -5.67 -26.64
CA LEU A 265 -0.89 -7.10 -26.89
C LEU A 265 -0.64 -7.38 -28.37
N ILE A 266 0.40 -8.17 -28.66
CA ILE A 266 0.63 -8.82 -29.95
C ILE A 266 0.29 -10.30 -29.79
N SER A 267 -0.68 -10.76 -30.57
CA SER A 267 -1.00 -12.19 -30.71
C SER A 267 -0.25 -12.78 -31.91
N LEU A 268 0.39 -13.93 -31.69
CA LEU A 268 1.06 -14.75 -32.70
C LEU A 268 0.45 -16.15 -32.74
N TYR A 269 0.42 -16.74 -33.93
CA TYR A 269 -0.21 -18.03 -34.21
C TYR A 269 0.78 -18.99 -34.88
N PRO A 270 0.49 -20.31 -34.96
CA PRO A 270 1.38 -21.29 -35.57
C PRO A 270 1.78 -20.95 -37.02
N GLU A 271 0.90 -20.30 -37.77
CA GLU A 271 1.13 -19.88 -39.16
C GLU A 271 2.17 -18.75 -39.26
N ASP A 272 2.31 -17.95 -38.20
CA ASP A 272 3.25 -16.83 -38.13
C ASP A 272 4.70 -17.30 -37.90
N LYS A 273 4.87 -18.54 -37.44
CA LYS A 273 6.14 -19.09 -36.92
C LYS A 273 7.29 -19.09 -37.93
N THR A 274 6.99 -19.21 -39.23
CA THR A 274 8.00 -19.22 -40.30
C THR A 274 8.27 -17.84 -40.89
N ARG A 275 7.49 -16.82 -40.49
CA ARG A 275 7.49 -15.48 -41.08
C ARG A 275 7.56 -14.38 -40.03
N LEU A 276 8.30 -14.64 -38.94
CA LEU A 276 8.39 -13.71 -37.81
C LEU A 276 8.94 -12.34 -38.24
N ASP A 277 9.89 -12.29 -39.17
CA ASP A 277 10.41 -11.03 -39.74
C ASP A 277 9.30 -10.18 -40.36
N ASP A 278 8.44 -10.79 -41.19
CA ASP A 278 7.34 -10.12 -41.89
C ASP A 278 6.22 -9.65 -40.94
N ILE A 279 6.17 -10.18 -39.72
CA ILE A 279 5.02 -10.03 -38.82
C ILE A 279 5.36 -9.18 -37.61
N LEU A 280 6.45 -9.51 -36.90
CA LEU A 280 6.81 -8.82 -35.67
C LEU A 280 7.32 -7.40 -35.95
N ALA A 281 8.15 -7.20 -36.98
CA ALA A 281 8.65 -5.88 -37.32
C ALA A 281 7.54 -4.83 -37.59
N PRO A 282 6.55 -5.09 -38.47
CA PRO A 282 5.47 -4.12 -38.69
C PRO A 282 4.53 -3.97 -37.50
N LYS A 283 4.26 -5.06 -36.74
CA LYS A 283 3.44 -4.96 -35.52
C LYS A 283 4.12 -4.09 -34.46
N LEU A 284 5.43 -4.22 -34.26
CA LEU A 284 6.18 -3.41 -33.31
C LEU A 284 6.28 -1.94 -33.73
N ALA A 285 6.38 -1.67 -35.04
CA ALA A 285 6.41 -0.31 -35.56
C ALA A 285 5.17 0.51 -35.18
N GLN A 286 4.00 -0.13 -35.00
CA GLN A 286 2.76 0.54 -34.59
C GLN A 286 2.81 1.09 -33.16
N PHE A 287 3.68 0.58 -32.28
CA PHE A 287 3.69 0.94 -30.86
C PHE A 287 4.71 2.03 -30.51
N GLY A 288 5.72 2.24 -31.36
CA GLY A 288 6.85 3.14 -31.12
C GLY A 288 7.82 2.62 -30.05
N ARG A 289 9.13 2.85 -30.23
CA ARG A 289 10.15 2.51 -29.22
C ARG A 289 10.23 3.66 -28.20
N ARG A 290 10.15 3.35 -26.92
CA ARG A 290 10.32 4.32 -25.81
C ARG A 290 11.80 4.60 -25.60
N GLU A 291 12.17 5.86 -25.42
CA GLU A 291 13.55 6.23 -25.08
C GLU A 291 13.92 5.76 -23.66
N ASN A 292 15.05 5.06 -23.56
CA ASN A 292 15.68 4.37 -22.42
C ASN A 292 15.26 4.76 -20.99
N HIS A 293 14.91 3.74 -20.19
CA HIS A 293 15.20 3.69 -18.75
C HIS A 293 16.28 2.60 -18.55
N PRO A 294 17.43 2.88 -17.92
CA PRO A 294 18.53 1.93 -17.87
C PRO A 294 18.10 0.65 -17.13
N ALA A 295 18.37 -0.48 -17.77
CA ALA A 295 18.25 -1.79 -17.13
C ALA A 295 19.17 -1.81 -15.90
N SER A 296 18.58 -1.95 -14.71
CA SER A 296 19.34 -2.30 -13.52
C SER A 296 19.97 -3.67 -13.75
N HIS A 297 21.29 -3.68 -13.96
CA HIS A 297 22.09 -4.90 -13.98
C HIS A 297 21.92 -5.63 -12.64
N ILE A 298 21.13 -6.69 -12.64
CA ILE A 298 21.14 -7.70 -11.58
C ILE A 298 22.46 -8.45 -11.75
N LYS A 299 23.40 -8.23 -10.82
CA LYS A 299 24.62 -9.03 -10.70
C LYS A 299 24.26 -10.51 -10.56
N PRO A 300 24.93 -11.43 -11.27
CA PRO A 300 24.81 -12.85 -10.95
C PRO A 300 25.45 -13.11 -9.59
N ALA A 301 24.72 -13.79 -8.70
CA ALA A 301 25.29 -14.41 -7.51
C ALA A 301 26.30 -15.47 -7.96
N SER A 302 27.56 -15.28 -7.57
CA SER A 302 28.58 -16.35 -7.60
C SER A 302 28.38 -17.25 -6.37
N PRO A 303 28.81 -18.53 -6.42
CA PRO A 303 28.55 -19.53 -5.38
C PRO A 303 29.12 -19.15 -4.01
#